data_AF-A0A1G3LAX6-F1
#
_entry.id   AF-A0A1G3LAX6-F1
#
_cell.length_a   1.000
_cell.length_b   1.000
_cell.length_c   1.000
_cell.angle_alpha   90.00
_cell.angle_beta   90.00
_cell.angle_gamma   90.00
#
_symmetry.space_group_name_H-M   'P 1'
#
loop_
_entity.id
_entity.type
_entity.pdbx_description
1 polymer ?
#
loop_
_entity_poly.entity_id
_entity_poly.type
_entity_poly.pdbx_seq_one_letter_code
_entity_poly.pdbx_strand_id
1 'polypeptide(L)' 'MLEGMREVKPLMVLSLVEMKVRDSVQDYRHALREAEHLMRFGVPREQALERVGLTVDQVVKRESRERAS' A
#
# COMPACT_ATOMS: atom_id res chain seq x y z
N MET A 1 -2.15 30.81 39.10
CA MET A 1 -0.93 30.16 38.58
C MET A 1 -1.35 28.89 37.86
N LEU A 2 -1.38 28.92 36.52
CA LEU A 2 -1.66 27.77 35.65
C LEU A 2 -0.72 27.87 34.44
N GLU A 3 0.58 27.67 34.69
CA GLU A 3 1.56 27.42 33.63
C GLU A 3 1.63 25.92 33.40
N GLY A 4 1.14 25.47 32.24
CA GLY A 4 1.12 24.05 31.93
C GLY A 4 0.57 23.70 30.55
N MET A 5 0.52 24.64 29.59
CA MET A 5 0.28 24.29 28.19
C MET A 5 1.63 24.01 27.53
N ARG A 6 2.17 22.82 27.80
CA ARG A 6 3.33 22.30 27.08
C ARG A 6 2.83 21.80 25.72
N GLU A 7 2.95 22.70 24.75
CA GLU A 7 2.85 22.52 23.31
C GLU A 7 3.09 21.06 22.88
N VAL A 8 2.02 20.34 22.56
CA VAL A 8 2.10 18.97 22.08
C VAL A 8 2.58 19.03 20.64
N LYS A 9 3.89 18.84 20.45
CA LYS A 9 4.55 18.79 19.14
C LYS A 9 3.74 17.95 18.13
N PRO A 10 3.47 18.44 16.90
CA PRO A 10 2.72 17.72 15.86
C PRO A 10 3.52 16.58 15.19
N LEU A 11 4.47 15.95 15.89
CA LEU A 11 5.37 14.92 15.35
C LEU A 11 4.81 13.50 15.43
N MET A 12 3.70 13.26 16.14
CA MET A 12 3.14 11.90 16.28
C MET A 12 2.12 11.52 15.18
N VAL A 13 1.58 12.49 14.44
CA VAL A 13 0.57 12.20 13.39
C VAL A 13 1.22 11.74 12.09
N LEU A 14 2.42 12.25 11.77
CA LEU A 14 3.17 11.81 10.59
C LEU A 14 3.57 10.33 10.67
N SER A 15 4.00 9.86 11.85
CA SER A 15 4.41 8.47 12.02
C SER A 15 3.29 7.46 11.84
N LEU A 16 2.05 7.76 12.25
CA LEU A 16 0.92 6.82 12.11
C LEU A 16 0.49 6.66 10.64
N VAL A 17 0.49 7.75 9.88
CA VAL A 17 0.17 7.72 8.44
C VAL A 17 1.30 7.03 7.68
N GLU A 18 2.56 7.38 7.95
CA GLU A 18 3.72 6.73 7.30
C GLU A 18 3.83 5.24 7.64
N MET A 19 3.52 4.84 8.88
CA MET A 19 3.53 3.43 9.30
C MET A 19 2.42 2.64 8.61
N LYS A 20 1.18 3.18 8.55
CA LYS A 20 0.08 2.57 7.78
C LYS A 20 0.36 2.50 6.28
N VAL A 21 1.03 3.52 5.73
CA VAL A 21 1.42 3.53 4.31
C VAL A 21 2.50 2.47 4.05
N ARG A 22 3.46 2.27 4.95
CA ARG A 22 4.46 1.20 4.81
C ARG A 22 3.81 -0.19 4.88
N ASP A 23 2.91 -0.42 5.83
CA ASP A 23 2.14 -1.67 5.90
C ASP A 23 1.36 -1.90 4.60
N SER A 24 0.62 -0.89 4.12
CA SER A 24 -0.17 -1.00 2.87
C SER A 24 0.69 -1.17 1.60
N VAL A 25 1.88 -0.58 1.53
CA VAL A 25 2.81 -0.76 0.40
C VAL A 25 3.45 -2.14 0.43
N GLN A 26 3.78 -2.64 1.63
CA GLN A 26 4.31 -3.99 1.82
C GLN A 26 3.23 -5.04 1.49
N ASP A 27 2.00 -4.81 1.92
CA ASP A 27 0.82 -5.62 1.59
C ASP A 27 0.57 -5.64 0.08
N TYR A 28 0.65 -4.50 -0.60
CA TYR A 28 0.46 -4.45 -2.05
C TYR A 28 1.55 -5.20 -2.81
N ARG A 29 2.83 -5.03 -2.43
CA ARG A 29 3.95 -5.75 -3.06
C ARG A 29 3.89 -7.25 -2.77
N HIS A 30 3.36 -7.63 -1.62
CA HIS A 30 3.14 -9.03 -1.27
C HIS A 30 2.00 -9.63 -2.11
N ALA A 31 0.85 -8.96 -2.15
CA ALA A 31 -0.29 -9.33 -2.98
C ALA A 31 0.08 -9.46 -4.47
N LEU A 32 0.88 -8.53 -5.01
CA LEU A 32 1.38 -8.65 -6.39
C LEU A 32 2.26 -9.88 -6.60
N ARG A 33 3.12 -10.23 -5.65
CA ARG A 33 3.97 -11.44 -5.74
C ARG A 33 3.13 -12.71 -5.68
N GLU A 34 2.12 -12.75 -4.83
CA GLU A 34 1.19 -13.88 -4.77
C GLU A 34 0.37 -14.00 -6.07
N ALA A 35 -0.10 -12.88 -6.62
CA ALA A 35 -0.77 -12.88 -7.91
C ALA A 35 0.16 -13.34 -9.04
N GLU A 36 1.43 -12.90 -9.07
CA GLU A 36 2.40 -13.36 -10.07
C GLU A 36 2.67 -14.86 -9.94
N HIS A 37 2.74 -15.37 -8.70
CA HIS A 37 2.87 -16.79 -8.44
C HIS A 37 1.69 -17.57 -9.05
N LEU A 38 0.45 -17.13 -8.78
CA LEU A 38 -0.75 -17.72 -9.37
C LEU A 38 -0.73 -17.70 -10.91
N MET A 39 -0.28 -16.58 -11.50
CA MET A 39 -0.15 -16.45 -12.96
C MET A 39 0.84 -17.46 -13.55
N ARG A 40 1.94 -17.78 -12.85
CA ARG A 40 2.90 -18.81 -13.29
C ARG A 40 2.31 -20.22 -13.32
N PHE A 41 1.26 -20.49 -12.54
CA PHE A 41 0.50 -21.74 -12.60
C PHE A 41 -0.66 -21.71 -13.60
N GLY A 42 -0.72 -20.69 -14.48
CA GLY A 42 -1.72 -20.56 -15.53
C GLY A 42 -3.02 -19.90 -15.09
N VAL A 43 -3.08 -19.28 -13.91
CA VAL A 43 -4.24 -18.48 -13.49
C VAL A 43 -4.27 -17.18 -14.31
N PRO A 44 -5.39 -16.82 -14.95
CA PRO A 44 -5.51 -15.54 -15.66
C PRO A 44 -5.21 -14.36 -14.75
N ARG A 45 -4.56 -13.32 -15.29
CA ARG A 45 -4.13 -12.13 -14.54
C ARG A 45 -5.26 -11.51 -13.72
N GLU A 46 -6.46 -11.39 -14.28
CA GLU A 46 -7.64 -10.84 -13.59
C GLU A 46 -7.99 -11.67 -12.35
N GLN A 47 -8.14 -12.99 -12.49
CA GLN A 47 -8.45 -13.89 -11.36
C GLN A 47 -7.34 -13.93 -10.32
N ALA A 48 -6.08 -13.88 -10.74
CA ALA A 48 -4.94 -13.87 -9.84
C ALA A 48 -4.91 -12.60 -8.97
N LEU A 49 -5.24 -11.46 -9.55
CA LEU A 49 -5.34 -10.18 -8.84
C LEU A 49 -6.58 -10.15 -7.94
N GLU A 50 -7.73 -10.63 -8.40
CA GLU A 50 -8.95 -10.71 -7.58
C GLU A 50 -8.75 -11.55 -6.32
N ARG A 51 -8.02 -12.67 -6.42
CA ARG A 51 -7.71 -13.55 -5.27
C ARG A 51 -6.88 -12.89 -4.18
N VAL A 52 -6.09 -11.89 -4.53
CA VAL A 52 -5.27 -11.12 -3.58
C VAL A 52 -5.90 -9.76 -3.24
N GLY A 53 -7.17 -9.54 -3.60
CA GLY A 53 -7.91 -8.32 -3.31
C GLY A 53 -7.50 -7.11 -4.14
N LEU A 54 -6.85 -7.32 -5.29
CA LEU A 54 -6.42 -6.26 -6.21
C LEU A 54 -7.27 -6.26 -7.48
N THR A 55 -7.39 -5.08 -8.10
CA THR A 55 -7.98 -4.96 -9.44
C THR A 55 -6.91 -4.59 -10.47
N VAL A 56 -7.14 -4.96 -11.73
CA VAL A 56 -6.25 -4.59 -12.84
C VAL A 56 -6.05 -3.08 -12.91
N ASP A 57 -7.13 -2.30 -12.71
CA ASP A 57 -7.10 -0.84 -12.72
C ASP A 57 -6.20 -0.25 -11.62
N GLN A 58 -6.27 -0.79 -10.40
CA GLN A 58 -5.40 -0.37 -9.29
C GLN A 58 -3.92 -0.61 -9.62
N VAL A 59 -3.62 -1.76 -10.22
CA VAL A 59 -2.25 -2.11 -10.62
C VAL A 59 -1.75 -1.17 -11.72
N VAL A 60 -2.54 -0.98 -12.78
CA VAL A 60 -2.18 -0.11 -13.91
C VAL A 60 -1.99 1.34 -13.47
N LYS A 61 -2.87 1.88 -12.62
CA LYS A 61 -2.75 3.25 -12.09
C LYS A 61 -1.47 3.44 -11.29
N ARG A 62 -1.07 2.43 -10.51
CA ARG A 62 0.15 2.51 -9.70
C ARG A 62 1.41 2.37 -10.54
N GLU A 63 1.46 1.40 -11.46
CA GLU A 63 2.57 1.25 -12.41
C GLU A 63 2.78 2.54 -13.24
N SER A 64 1.68 3.17 -13.65
CA SER A 64 1.72 4.44 -14.40
C SER A 64 2.31 5.59 -13.58
N ARG A 65 2.02 5.65 -12.27
CA ARG A 65 2.61 6.64 -11.36
C ARG A 65 4.09 6.37 -11.11
N GLU A 66 4.50 5.12 -10.98
CA GLU A 66 5.90 4.75 -10.77
C GLU A 66 6.77 4.98 -12.01
N ARG A 67 6.22 4.84 -13.22
CA ARG A 67 6.94 5.13 -14.49
C ARG A 67 7.07 6.63 -14.81
N ALA A 68 6.18 7.45 -14.26
CA ALA A 68 6.16 8.89 -14.50
C ALA A 68 7.04 9.69 -13.52
N SER A 69 7.67 9.00 -12.56
CA SER A 69 8.53 9.58 -11.51
C SER A 69 9.97 9.13 -11.65
#